data_AF-A0A6G5QIG9-F1
#
_entry.id   AF-A0A6G5QIG9-F1
#
_cell.length_a   1.000
_cell.length_b   1.000
_cell.length_c   1.000
_cell.angle_alpha   90.00
_cell.angle_beta   90.00
_cell.angle_gamma   90.00
#
_symmetry.space_group_name_H-M   'P 1'
#
loop_
_entity.id
_entity.type
_entity.pdbx_description
1 polymer ?
#
loop_
_entity_poly.entity_id
_entity_poly.type
_entity_poly.pdbx_seq_one_letter_code
_entity_poly.pdbx_strand_id
1 'polypeptide(L)'
;MRKILVASLLAVSSLFAVVNINTATKEELMSISGIGEAKADAIIQHRKNTPFKSIDELKNVNGIGDKVFDKIKGDVSTAGKTSIDTDAIKNKKDKAQKSIDKKKSELKDSAKEAKKLKDELKK
;
A
#
# COMPACT_ATOMS: atom_id res chain seq x y z
N MET A 1 -21.64 36.11 3.41
CA MET A 1 -22.29 34.79 3.22
C MET A 1 -21.30 33.69 3.57
N ARG A 2 -21.69 32.84 4.52
CA ARG A 2 -20.97 31.70 5.10
C ARG A 2 -20.54 30.70 4.01
N LYS A 3 -19.28 30.70 3.61
CA LYS A 3 -18.64 29.74 2.67
C LYS A 3 -17.13 29.84 2.96
N ILE A 4 -16.36 28.88 3.46
CA ILE A 4 -16.46 27.43 3.53
C ILE A 4 -15.72 27.02 4.81
N LEU A 5 -16.46 26.34 5.68
CA LEU A 5 -16.03 25.72 6.93
C LEU A 5 -15.58 24.29 6.56
N VAL A 6 -14.41 24.16 5.90
CA VAL A 6 -13.85 22.84 5.49
C VAL A 6 -12.33 22.87 5.70
N ALA A 7 -11.91 23.11 6.94
CA ALA A 7 -10.52 22.98 7.37
C ALA A 7 -10.42 22.19 8.69
N SER A 8 -11.40 21.34 8.97
CA SER A 8 -11.45 20.51 10.18
C SER A 8 -11.83 19.10 9.80
N LEU A 9 -11.01 18.16 10.25
CA LEU A 9 -11.22 16.71 10.21
C LEU A 9 -10.73 15.95 8.95
N LEU A 10 -9.46 16.14 8.62
CA LEU A 10 -8.60 14.98 8.33
C LEU A 10 -7.80 14.65 9.59
N ALA A 11 -8.52 14.33 10.68
CA ALA A 11 -7.93 13.51 11.71
C ALA A 11 -7.88 12.09 11.11
N VAL A 12 -6.79 11.79 10.40
CA VAL A 12 -6.40 10.39 10.17
C VAL A 12 -6.14 9.85 11.56
N SER A 13 -7.19 9.28 12.15
CA SER A 13 -7.09 8.45 13.34
C SER A 13 -6.09 7.35 13.01
N SER A 14 -4.87 7.47 13.56
CA SER A 14 -3.95 6.35 13.71
C SER A 14 -4.67 5.27 14.50
N LEU A 15 -5.42 4.45 13.79
CA LEU A 15 -5.76 3.11 14.23
C LEU A 15 -4.42 2.39 14.24
N PHE A 16 -3.80 2.31 15.41
CA PHE A 16 -2.62 1.48 15.66
C PHE A 16 -3.03 0.02 15.41
N ALA A 17 -3.05 -0.35 14.12
CA ALA A 17 -3.39 -1.67 13.66
C ALA A 17 -2.16 -2.54 13.95
N VAL A 18 -2.25 -3.30 15.03
CA VAL A 18 -1.21 -4.25 15.41
C VAL A 18 -1.11 -5.33 14.33
N VAL A 19 0.06 -5.43 13.70
CA VAL A 19 0.34 -6.35 12.60
C VAL A 19 0.85 -7.66 13.16
N ASN A 20 0.22 -8.79 12.80
CA ASN A 20 0.75 -10.09 13.21
C ASN A 20 1.91 -10.52 12.29
N ILE A 21 3.12 -10.62 12.84
CA ILE A 21 4.33 -10.94 12.07
C ILE A 21 4.35 -12.35 11.46
N ASN A 22 3.62 -13.30 12.06
CA ASN A 22 3.52 -14.67 11.58
C ASN A 22 2.57 -14.79 10.38
N THR A 23 1.55 -13.95 10.29
CA THR A 23 0.50 -14.06 9.25
C THR A 23 0.46 -12.90 8.26
N ALA A 24 1.09 -11.77 8.58
CA ALA A 24 0.98 -10.55 7.77
C ALA A 24 1.52 -10.71 6.35
N THR A 25 0.91 -10.00 5.40
CA THR A 25 1.40 -9.86 4.02
C THR A 25 2.63 -8.95 3.97
N LYS A 26 3.31 -8.93 2.81
CA LYS A 26 4.48 -8.06 2.62
C LYS A 26 4.08 -6.59 2.76
N GLU A 27 2.93 -6.23 2.21
CA GLU A 27 2.36 -4.89 2.23
C GLU A 27 1.99 -4.46 3.65
N GLU A 28 1.41 -5.36 4.45
CA GLU A 28 1.08 -5.11 5.86
C GLU A 28 2.35 -4.89 6.70
N LEU A 29 3.39 -5.68 6.49
CA LEU A 29 4.68 -5.47 7.17
C LEU A 29 5.31 -4.13 6.78
N MET A 30 5.24 -3.74 5.50
CA MET A 30 5.76 -2.47 5.00
C MET A 30 4.94 -1.25 5.47
N SER A 31 3.73 -1.45 5.99
CA SER A 31 2.95 -0.36 6.60
C SER A 31 3.54 0.12 7.92
N ILE A 32 4.39 -0.69 8.55
CA ILE A 32 5.05 -0.39 9.83
C ILE A 32 6.20 0.59 9.59
N SER A 33 6.22 1.68 10.36
CA SER A 33 7.26 2.70 10.28
C SER A 33 8.64 2.11 10.58
N GLY A 34 9.53 2.12 9.59
CA GLY A 34 10.88 1.57 9.70
C GLY A 34 11.06 0.16 9.14
N ILE A 35 9.99 -0.49 8.67
CA ILE A 35 10.05 -1.70 7.84
C ILE A 35 9.96 -1.29 6.37
N GLY A 36 11.05 -1.50 5.63
CA GLY A 36 11.05 -1.39 4.17
C GLY A 36 10.96 -2.75 3.50
N GLU A 37 10.99 -2.77 2.17
CA GLU A 37 10.90 -3.99 1.35
C GLU A 37 11.88 -5.09 1.81
N ALA A 38 13.17 -4.76 1.95
CA ALA A 38 14.19 -5.72 2.34
C ALA A 38 13.95 -6.35 3.73
N LYS A 39 13.42 -5.58 4.68
CA LYS A 39 13.11 -6.06 6.03
C LYS A 39 11.84 -6.90 6.05
N ALA A 40 10.82 -6.49 5.30
CA ALA A 40 9.60 -7.27 5.15
C ALA A 40 9.92 -8.65 4.53
N ASP A 41 10.75 -8.69 3.49
CA ASP A 41 11.20 -9.93 2.89
C ASP A 41 12.01 -10.78 3.89
N ALA A 42 12.91 -10.18 4.67
CA ALA A 42 13.66 -10.90 5.70
C ALA A 42 12.75 -11.53 6.78
N ILE A 43 11.71 -10.83 7.24
CA ILE A 43 10.71 -11.36 8.18
C ILE A 43 9.97 -12.55 7.55
N ILE A 44 9.53 -12.41 6.30
CA ILE A 44 8.83 -13.46 5.57
C ILE A 44 9.71 -14.70 5.39
N GLN A 45 11.00 -14.52 5.08
CA GLN A 45 11.94 -15.64 4.96
C GLN A 45 12.21 -16.29 6.32
N HIS A 46 12.32 -15.51 7.40
CA HIS A 46 12.53 -16.06 8.74
C HIS A 46 11.37 -16.97 9.16
N ARG A 47 10.12 -16.51 9.04
CA ARG A 47 8.94 -17.29 9.43
C ARG A 47 8.68 -18.54 8.60
N LYS A 48 9.21 -18.62 7.37
CA LYS A 48 9.15 -19.85 6.55
C LYS A 48 9.94 -20.99 7.21
N ASN A 49 11.05 -20.66 7.87
CA ASN A 49 11.91 -21.63 8.53
C ASN A 49 11.51 -21.82 10.00
N THR A 50 11.20 -20.72 10.70
CA THR A 50 10.89 -20.75 12.13
C THR A 50 9.87 -19.66 12.46
N PRO A 51 8.66 -20.02 12.91
CA PRO A 51 7.66 -19.04 13.30
C PRO A 51 8.11 -18.27 14.54
N PHE A 52 7.74 -16.99 14.62
CA PHE A 52 8.07 -16.14 15.76
C PHE A 52 7.21 -16.53 16.96
N LYS A 53 7.84 -16.94 18.07
CA LYS A 53 7.13 -17.20 19.33
C LYS A 53 6.96 -15.93 20.16
N SER A 54 7.97 -15.07 20.10
CA SER A 54 8.03 -13.81 20.84
C SER A 54 8.37 -12.66 19.89
N ILE A 55 7.96 -11.45 20.27
CA ILE A 55 8.27 -10.25 19.48
C ILE A 55 9.79 -10.02 19.43
N ASP A 56 10.51 -10.32 20.52
CA ASP A 56 11.97 -10.18 20.61
C ASP A 56 12.76 -10.99 19.58
N GLU A 57 12.19 -12.09 19.07
CA GLU A 57 12.83 -12.89 18.03
C GLU A 57 12.99 -12.13 16.70
N LEU A 58 12.27 -11.02 16.50
CA LEU A 58 12.49 -10.11 15.37
C LEU A 58 13.92 -9.57 15.34
N LYS A 59 14.62 -9.49 16.47
CA LYS A 59 16.03 -9.06 16.53
C LYS A 59 16.98 -10.04 15.83
N ASN A 60 16.57 -11.30 15.65
CA ASN A 60 17.33 -12.31 14.93
C ASN A 60 17.17 -12.21 13.40
N VAL A 61 16.27 -11.34 12.93
CA VAL A 61 16.04 -11.12 11.50
C VAL A 61 17.09 -10.15 10.95
N ASN A 62 17.70 -10.52 9.83
CA ASN A 62 18.72 -9.68 9.19
C ASN A 62 18.17 -8.28 8.87
N GLY A 63 18.84 -7.24 9.36
CA GLY A 63 18.43 -5.84 9.18
C GLY A 63 17.46 -5.28 10.24
N ILE A 64 17.05 -6.08 11.23
CA ILE A 64 16.29 -5.63 12.40
C ILE A 64 17.21 -5.69 13.64
N GLY A 65 17.96 -4.62 13.87
CA GLY A 65 18.68 -4.41 15.13
C GLY A 65 17.82 -3.72 16.18
N ASP A 66 18.38 -3.52 17.38
CA ASP A 66 17.66 -2.91 18.53
C ASP A 66 16.97 -1.58 18.18
N LYS A 67 17.65 -0.71 17.42
CA LYS A 67 17.10 0.59 16.99
C LYS A 67 15.84 0.47 16.14
N VAL A 68 15.75 -0.56 15.31
CA VAL A 68 14.58 -0.80 14.46
C VAL A 68 13.51 -1.50 15.28
N PHE A 69 13.90 -2.51 16.06
CA PHE A 69 13.02 -3.22 16.97
C PHE A 69 12.27 -2.27 17.90
N ASP A 70 12.96 -1.32 18.54
CA ASP A 70 12.33 -0.38 19.46
C ASP A 70 11.27 0.52 18.82
N LYS A 71 11.38 0.77 17.50
CA LYS A 71 10.40 1.54 16.74
C LYS A 71 9.17 0.73 16.37
N ILE A 72 9.33 -0.57 16.14
CA ILE A 72 8.28 -1.43 15.59
C ILE A 72 7.57 -2.28 16.64
N LYS A 73 8.19 -2.51 17.81
CA LYS A 73 7.67 -3.42 18.86
C LYS A 73 6.26 -3.07 19.35
N GLY A 74 5.83 -1.82 19.23
CA GLY A 74 4.48 -1.37 19.59
C GLY A 74 3.43 -1.63 18.51
N ASP A 75 3.85 -1.86 17.27
CA ASP A 75 2.97 -2.02 16.10
C ASP A 75 2.86 -3.49 15.66
N VAL A 76 3.49 -4.42 16.37
CA VAL A 76 3.58 -5.85 16.01
C VAL A 76 3.09 -6.76 17.13
N SER A 77 2.55 -7.93 16.75
CA SER A 77 2.15 -8.99 17.69
C SER A 77 2.46 -10.37 17.11
N THR A 78 2.61 -11.36 17.99
CA THR A 78 2.68 -12.79 17.63
C THR A 78 1.34 -13.51 17.79
N ALA A 79 0.37 -12.90 18.48
CA ALA A 79 -0.93 -13.49 18.82
C ALA A 79 -2.10 -12.78 18.12
N GLY A 80 -3.11 -13.57 17.72
CA GLY A 80 -4.33 -13.09 17.04
C GLY A 80 -4.27 -13.21 15.51
N LYS A 81 -5.38 -12.94 14.83
CA LYS A 81 -5.38 -12.79 13.36
C LYS A 81 -5.04 -11.33 13.03
N THR A 82 -4.18 -11.07 12.04
CA THR A 82 -4.02 -9.71 11.50
C THR A 82 -5.41 -9.22 11.09
N SER A 83 -5.93 -8.19 11.77
CA SER A 83 -7.30 -7.68 11.53
C SER A 83 -7.34 -6.66 10.37
N ILE A 84 -6.30 -6.66 9.54
CA ILE A 84 -6.29 -5.90 8.29
C ILE A 84 -6.92 -6.82 7.26
N ASP A 85 -8.24 -6.76 7.15
CA ASP A 85 -8.97 -7.39 6.04
C ASP A 85 -8.53 -6.70 4.73
N THR A 86 -7.43 -7.19 4.14
CA THR A 86 -6.94 -6.72 2.84
C THR A 86 -7.98 -6.96 1.73
N ASP A 87 -8.94 -7.88 1.93
CA ASP A 87 -10.10 -8.09 1.06
C ASP A 87 -11.08 -6.91 1.05
N ALA A 88 -11.19 -6.13 2.14
CA ALA A 88 -12.03 -4.93 2.18
C ALA A 88 -11.34 -3.70 1.55
N ILE A 89 -10.00 -3.65 1.53
CA ILE A 89 -9.24 -2.50 0.96
C ILE A 89 -8.85 -2.71 -0.51
N LYS A 90 -8.84 -3.94 -1.03
CA LYS A 90 -8.65 -4.16 -2.48
C LYS A 90 -9.80 -3.57 -3.32
N ASN A 91 -11.01 -3.46 -2.76
CA ASN A 91 -12.17 -2.87 -3.43
C ASN A 91 -12.25 -1.32 -3.40
N LYS A 92 -11.17 -0.62 -3.03
CA LYS A 92 -11.02 0.83 -3.26
C LYS A 92 -9.77 1.24 -4.04
N LYS A 93 -8.81 0.33 -4.30
CA LYS A 93 -7.66 0.62 -5.18
C LYS A 93 -7.76 -0.04 -6.57
N ASP A 94 -8.60 -1.07 -6.76
CA ASP A 94 -8.92 -1.61 -8.10
C ASP A 94 -10.06 -0.87 -8.84
N LYS A 95 -10.62 0.21 -8.27
CA LYS A 95 -11.55 1.14 -8.95
C LYS A 95 -11.04 2.57 -9.09
N ALA A 96 -9.73 2.78 -9.08
CA ALA A 96 -9.13 4.06 -9.46
C ALA A 96 -8.10 3.95 -10.61
N GLN A 97 -7.57 2.75 -10.92
CA GLN A 97 -6.66 2.59 -12.06
C GLN A 97 -7.31 1.92 -13.29
N LYS A 98 -8.43 1.20 -13.15
CA LYS A 98 -9.15 0.59 -14.29
C LYS A 98 -10.11 1.56 -15.02
N SER A 99 -10.15 2.83 -14.62
CA SER A 99 -10.95 3.88 -15.25
C SER A 99 -10.11 4.97 -15.95
N ILE A 100 -8.78 4.94 -15.81
CA ILE A 100 -7.89 5.93 -16.46
C ILE A 100 -7.33 5.38 -17.79
N ASP A 101 -7.17 4.06 -17.95
CA ASP A 101 -6.68 3.47 -19.20
C ASP A 101 -7.77 3.14 -20.24
N LYS A 102 -9.07 3.29 -19.91
CA LYS A 102 -10.16 3.13 -20.90
C LYS A 102 -10.66 4.45 -21.51
N LYS A 103 -10.21 5.62 -21.02
CA LYS A 103 -10.51 6.93 -21.63
C LYS A 103 -9.32 7.55 -22.37
N LYS A 104 -8.36 6.72 -22.80
CA LYS A 104 -7.24 7.14 -23.68
C LYS A 104 -7.27 6.46 -25.06
N SER A 105 -8.07 5.41 -25.24
CA SER A 105 -8.19 4.72 -26.53
C SER A 105 -9.26 5.28 -27.46
N GLU A 106 -10.21 6.09 -26.98
CA GLU A 106 -11.29 6.65 -27.83
C GLU A 106 -10.97 8.05 -28.42
N LEU A 107 -9.87 8.68 -28.01
CA LEU A 107 -9.46 10.01 -28.53
C LEU A 107 -8.38 9.96 -29.63
N LYS A 108 -8.00 8.77 -30.11
CA LYS A 108 -6.99 8.63 -31.19
C LYS A 108 -7.58 8.46 -32.58
N ASP A 109 -8.84 8.04 -32.71
CA ASP A 109 -9.44 7.80 -34.02
C ASP A 109 -10.08 9.08 -34.62
N SER A 110 -10.48 10.05 -33.81
CA SER A 110 -10.98 11.35 -34.30
C SER A 110 -9.88 12.29 -34.80
N ALA A 111 -8.60 12.02 -34.48
CA ALA A 111 -7.47 12.84 -34.93
C ALA A 111 -6.93 12.42 -36.31
N LYS A 112 -7.29 11.23 -36.80
CA LYS A 112 -6.78 10.70 -38.08
C LYS A 112 -7.63 11.14 -39.28
N GLU A 113 -8.90 11.48 -39.07
CA GLU A 113 -9.81 11.90 -40.12
C GLU A 113 -9.72 13.42 -40.42
N ALA A 114 -9.41 14.24 -39.41
CA ALA A 114 -9.18 15.68 -39.60
C ALA A 114 -7.89 16.02 -40.38
N LYS A 115 -6.95 15.06 -40.52
CA LYS A 115 -5.71 15.25 -41.27
C LYS A 115 -5.88 14.98 -42.77
N LYS A 116 -6.87 14.15 -43.16
CA LYS A 116 -7.10 13.77 -44.57
C LYS A 116 -7.83 14.85 -45.37
N LEU A 117 -8.71 15.63 -44.73
CA LEU A 117 -9.50 16.68 -45.39
C LEU A 117 -8.75 18.01 -45.61
N LYS A 118 -7.63 18.26 -44.91
CA LYS A 118 -6.81 19.47 -45.13
C LYS A 118 -5.84 19.35 -46.30
N ASP A 119 -5.49 18.14 -46.70
CA ASP A 119 -4.58 17.88 -47.82
C ASP A 119 -5.30 17.85 -49.19
N GLU A 120 -6.63 17.68 -49.22
CA GLU A 120 -7.42 17.80 -50.46
C GLU A 120 -7.80 19.25 -50.82
N LEU A 121 -7.73 20.20 -49.88
CA LEU A 121 -8.06 21.62 -50.12
C LEU A 121 -6.87 22.49 -50.56
N LYS A 122 -5.69 21.88 -50.74
CA LYS A 122 -4.44 22.56 -51.13
C LYS A 122 -3.90 22.12 -52.50
N LYS A 123 -4.73 21.47 -53.32
CA LYS A 123 -4.44 21.20 -54.73
C LYS A 123 -5.52 21.86 -55.58
#